data_AF-A0A9W9VGK9-F1
#
_entry.id   AF-A0A9W9VGK9-F1
#
_cell.length_a   1.000
_cell.length_b   1.000
_cell.length_c   1.000
_cell.angle_alpha   90.00
_cell.angle_beta   90.00
_cell.angle_gamma   90.00
#
_symmetry.space_group_name_H-M   'P 1'
#
loop_
_entity.id
_entity.type
_entity.pdbx_description
1 polymer ?
#
loop_
_entity_poly.entity_id
_entity_poly.type
_entity_poly.pdbx_seq_one_letter_code
_entity_poly.pdbx_strand_id
1 'polypeptide(L)'
;MAASDQIPGQEYDYEALPSNYGLGHNMLAGAFAGIAEHSVMYPVDLLKTRMQILHPSTGGLYTGLTNAVSTIYRIEGWRTLWKGVSSVIVGAGPAHAVYFGTYEIVKEMAGGNVDDGHHPLAAALSGASATIASDALMNPFDVIKQRMQVHGSVHKSLMQCAKTVYRTEGLQAFYLSYPTTLCMTVPFTATQFVAYESISKVMNPKGEYDPFTHCMAGGLAGAFAAGITTPLDVVKTLLQTRGLAESEEIRSVRGLFNAAAIIKRQFGWAGFLRGMRPRIISTMPSTAICWTSYEMAKAYFKSLSE
;
A
#
# COMPACT_ATOMS: atom_id res chain seq x y z
N MET A 1 32.94 -20.04 12.32
CA MET A 1 33.11 -20.48 10.92
C MET A 1 32.58 -21.91 10.84
N ALA A 2 31.27 -22.06 10.64
CA ALA A 2 30.63 -23.36 10.46
C ALA A 2 29.72 -23.18 9.25
N ALA A 3 30.04 -23.91 8.18
CA ALA A 3 29.32 -23.93 6.92
C ALA A 3 27.95 -24.56 7.14
N SER A 4 26.88 -23.82 6.88
CA SER A 4 25.54 -24.38 6.69
C SER A 4 25.38 -24.70 5.21
N ASP A 5 25.23 -25.98 4.89
CA ASP A 5 24.90 -26.51 3.57
C ASP A 5 23.78 -25.69 2.90
N GLN A 6 24.15 -24.92 1.89
CA GLN A 6 23.20 -24.30 0.98
C GLN A 6 22.79 -25.34 -0.05
N ILE A 7 21.56 -25.87 0.08
CA ILE A 7 20.93 -26.67 -0.95
C ILE A 7 20.63 -25.73 -2.13
N PRO A 8 21.18 -25.96 -3.33
CA PRO A 8 20.97 -25.09 -4.48
C PRO A 8 19.54 -25.27 -4.99
N GLY A 9 18.72 -24.21 -4.93
CA GLY A 9 17.38 -24.19 -5.53
C GLY A 9 16.21 -23.87 -4.60
N GLN A 10 16.43 -23.60 -3.31
CA GLN A 10 15.38 -22.99 -2.50
C GLN A 10 15.28 -21.50 -2.82
N GLU A 11 14.23 -21.11 -3.56
CA GLU A 11 13.76 -19.73 -3.55
C GLU A 11 13.54 -19.33 -2.09
N TYR A 12 14.28 -18.31 -1.64
CA TYR A 12 14.07 -17.71 -0.33
C TYR A 12 12.68 -17.05 -0.35
N ASP A 13 11.68 -17.83 0.04
CA ASP A 13 10.29 -17.39 0.17
C ASP A 13 10.24 -16.35 1.29
N TYR A 14 10.28 -15.08 0.89
CA TYR A 14 10.36 -13.94 1.79
C TYR A 14 9.05 -13.72 2.57
N GLU A 15 7.95 -14.30 2.09
CA GLU A 15 6.67 -14.39 2.79
C GLU A 15 6.59 -15.63 3.68
N ALA A 16 7.40 -16.66 3.42
CA ALA A 16 7.56 -17.78 4.32
C ALA A 16 8.40 -17.41 5.54
N LEU A 17 7.79 -17.70 6.68
CA LEU A 17 8.35 -17.64 8.02
C LEU A 17 9.72 -18.36 8.06
N PRO A 18 10.82 -17.69 8.47
CA PRO A 18 11.98 -18.43 8.92
C PRO A 18 11.55 -19.26 10.14
N SER A 19 11.69 -20.59 10.04
CA SER A 19 11.24 -21.61 11.00
C SER A 19 11.78 -21.47 12.42
N ASN A 20 12.72 -20.54 12.66
CA ASN A 20 13.37 -20.29 13.94
C ASN A 20 12.77 -19.14 14.78
N TYR A 21 11.76 -18.42 14.30
CA TYR A 21 11.13 -17.31 15.04
C TYR A 21 9.63 -17.53 15.26
N GLY A 22 9.16 -17.30 16.49
CA GLY A 22 7.72 -17.38 16.80
C GLY A 22 6.89 -16.35 16.01
N LEU A 23 5.74 -16.77 15.50
CA LEU A 23 4.81 -15.98 14.68
C LEU A 23 4.60 -14.54 15.21
N GLY A 24 4.44 -14.37 16.52
CA GLY A 24 4.24 -13.07 17.16
C GLY A 24 5.41 -12.08 17.00
N HIS A 25 6.67 -12.54 17.02
CA HIS A 25 7.83 -11.66 16.82
C HIS A 25 7.89 -11.14 15.38
N ASN A 26 7.59 -12.00 14.42
CA ASN A 26 7.53 -11.63 13.01
C ASN A 26 6.38 -10.67 12.72
N MET A 27 5.21 -10.88 13.35
CA MET A 27 4.07 -9.95 13.27
C MET A 27 4.42 -8.56 13.82
N LEU A 28 5.09 -8.49 14.97
CA LEU A 28 5.53 -7.22 15.56
C LEU A 28 6.59 -6.53 14.70
N ALA A 29 7.56 -7.28 14.18
CA ALA A 29 8.58 -6.75 13.27
C ALA A 29 7.96 -6.22 11.97
N GLY A 30 7.01 -6.94 11.38
CA GLY A 30 6.26 -6.51 10.19
C GLY A 30 5.41 -5.26 10.45
N ALA A 31 4.69 -5.22 11.58
CA ALA A 31 3.89 -4.05 11.97
C ALA A 31 4.78 -2.82 12.19
N PHE A 32 5.93 -2.98 12.85
CA PHE A 32 6.91 -1.90 13.03
C PHE A 32 7.46 -1.42 11.68
N ALA A 33 7.86 -2.34 10.79
CA ALA A 33 8.36 -2.00 9.47
C ALA A 33 7.34 -1.23 8.63
N GLY A 34 6.07 -1.67 8.63
CA GLY A 34 4.98 -0.99 7.92
C GLY A 34 4.67 0.39 8.50
N ILE A 35 4.66 0.54 9.84
CA ILE A 35 4.46 1.85 10.49
C ILE A 35 5.62 2.79 10.17
N ALA A 36 6.86 2.31 10.21
CA ALA A 36 8.05 3.10 9.90
C ALA A 36 8.05 3.55 8.43
N GLU A 37 7.78 2.63 7.50
CA GLU A 37 7.65 2.92 6.06
C GLU A 37 6.58 3.97 5.81
N HIS A 38 5.36 3.76 6.29
CA HIS A 38 4.27 4.70 6.12
C HIS A 38 4.54 6.06 6.78
N SER A 39 5.29 6.12 7.90
CA SER A 39 5.61 7.38 8.57
C SER A 39 6.64 8.22 7.82
N VAL A 40 7.64 7.55 7.23
CA VAL A 40 8.71 8.21 6.45
C VAL A 40 8.22 8.58 5.05
N MET A 41 7.44 7.71 4.41
CA MET A 41 6.91 7.91 3.06
C MET A 41 5.67 8.81 3.01
N TYR A 42 5.10 9.15 4.17
CA TYR A 42 3.86 9.91 4.26
C TYR A 42 3.83 11.24 3.47
N PRO A 43 4.91 12.05 3.44
CA PRO A 43 4.96 13.26 2.61
C PRO A 43 4.78 12.97 1.12
N VAL A 44 5.35 11.88 0.62
CA VAL A 44 5.25 11.48 -0.79
C VAL A 44 3.85 10.95 -1.09
N ASP A 45 3.28 10.18 -0.18
CA ASP A 45 1.88 9.73 -0.24
C ASP A 45 0.90 10.90 -0.36
N LEU A 46 1.10 11.95 0.45
CA LEU A 46 0.25 13.13 0.40
C LEU A 46 0.33 13.84 -0.96
N LEU A 47 1.53 13.96 -1.54
CA LEU A 47 1.71 14.53 -2.87
C LEU A 47 1.01 13.68 -3.93
N LYS A 48 1.19 12.36 -3.88
CA LYS A 48 0.52 11.40 -4.77
C LYS A 48 -0.99 11.59 -4.72
N THR A 49 -1.59 11.51 -3.53
CA THR A 49 -3.03 11.68 -3.31
C THR A 49 -3.51 13.01 -3.89
N ARG A 50 -2.83 14.13 -3.59
CA ARG A 50 -3.23 15.44 -4.10
C ARG A 50 -3.16 15.58 -5.62
N MET A 51 -2.18 14.94 -6.25
CA MET A 51 -2.08 14.92 -7.70
C MET A 51 -3.10 13.99 -8.37
N GLN A 52 -3.62 12.99 -7.64
CA GLN A 52 -4.66 12.06 -8.11
C GLN A 52 -6.07 12.58 -7.88
N ILE A 53 -6.27 13.50 -6.94
CA ILE A 53 -7.57 14.11 -6.69
C ILE A 53 -8.00 14.93 -7.91
N LEU A 54 -9.11 14.53 -8.50
CA LEU A 54 -9.69 15.15 -9.69
C LEU A 54 -10.65 16.26 -9.27
N HIS A 55 -10.11 17.37 -8.75
CA HIS A 55 -10.88 18.58 -8.43
C HIS A 55 -10.60 19.72 -9.43
N PRO A 56 -11.65 20.40 -9.96
CA PRO A 56 -11.49 21.53 -10.88
C PRO A 56 -10.60 22.66 -10.31
N SER A 57 -10.72 22.93 -9.01
CA SER A 57 -10.06 24.03 -8.29
C SER A 57 -8.54 23.87 -8.12
N THR A 58 -7.96 22.71 -8.44
CA THR A 58 -6.51 22.43 -8.30
C THR A 58 -5.77 22.22 -9.62
N GLY A 59 -6.48 22.31 -10.75
CA GLY A 59 -6.00 21.93 -12.09
C GLY A 59 -4.76 22.68 -12.62
N GLY A 60 -4.25 23.67 -11.88
CA GLY A 60 -3.03 24.42 -12.21
C GLY A 60 -2.02 24.60 -11.08
N LEU A 61 -2.26 24.08 -9.86
CA LEU A 61 -1.37 24.36 -8.71
C LEU A 61 -0.06 23.56 -8.73
N TYR A 62 -0.07 22.36 -9.33
CA TYR A 62 1.05 21.43 -9.24
C TYR A 62 1.51 20.98 -10.64
N THR A 63 2.52 21.67 -11.17
CA THR A 63 3.17 21.31 -12.45
C THR A 63 4.15 20.14 -12.30
N GLY A 64 4.56 19.81 -11.07
CA GLY A 64 5.49 18.72 -10.77
C GLY A 64 5.67 18.50 -9.26
N LEU A 65 6.40 17.43 -8.90
CA LEU A 65 6.59 17.01 -7.51
C LEU A 65 7.29 18.07 -6.65
N THR A 66 8.34 18.68 -7.19
CA THR A 66 9.12 19.73 -6.50
C THR A 66 8.31 21.00 -6.30
N ASN A 67 7.54 21.41 -7.31
CA ASN A 67 6.61 22.53 -7.20
C ASN A 67 5.52 22.23 -6.17
N ALA A 68 5.00 21.00 -6.13
CA ALA A 68 4.00 20.58 -5.15
C ALA A 68 4.52 20.63 -3.72
N VAL A 69 5.72 20.10 -3.45
CA VAL A 69 6.36 20.21 -2.12
C VAL A 69 6.55 21.67 -1.72
N SER A 70 7.11 22.49 -2.62
CA SER A 70 7.37 23.91 -2.36
C SER A 70 6.08 24.69 -2.08
N THR A 71 5.05 24.45 -2.86
CA THR A 71 3.73 25.10 -2.74
C THR A 71 3.05 24.71 -1.43
N ILE A 72 3.05 23.43 -1.06
CA ILE A 72 2.47 22.96 0.21
C ILE A 72 3.23 23.55 1.39
N TYR A 73 4.57 23.52 1.34
CA TYR A 73 5.41 24.08 2.38
C TYR A 73 5.14 25.58 2.60
N ARG A 74 5.00 26.35 1.51
CA ARG A 74 4.79 27.81 1.56
C ARG A 74 3.36 28.21 1.95
N ILE A 75 2.34 27.48 1.47
CA ILE A 75 0.93 27.86 1.66
C ILE A 75 0.34 27.26 2.93
N GLU A 76 0.60 25.97 3.19
CA GLU A 76 -0.07 25.21 4.25
C GLU A 76 0.87 24.85 5.41
N GLY A 77 2.17 25.04 5.24
CA GLY A 77 3.19 24.72 6.23
C GLY A 77 3.61 23.25 6.22
N TRP A 78 4.83 23.00 6.72
CA TRP A 78 5.48 21.68 6.65
C TRP A 78 4.73 20.56 7.38
N ARG A 79 4.02 20.86 8.48
CA ARG A 79 3.25 19.86 9.24
C ARG A 79 2.12 19.23 8.42
N THR A 80 1.63 19.94 7.41
CA THR A 80 0.59 19.43 6.51
C THR A 80 1.04 18.18 5.78
N LEU A 81 2.35 18.01 5.54
CA LEU A 81 2.90 16.81 4.91
C LEU A 81 2.58 15.52 5.68
N TRP A 82 2.33 15.58 7.00
CA TRP A 82 1.95 14.44 7.84
C TRP A 82 0.44 14.37 8.16
N LYS A 83 -0.39 15.19 7.50
CA LYS A 83 -1.82 15.25 7.80
C LYS A 83 -2.52 13.93 7.45
N GLY A 84 -3.10 13.29 8.46
CA GLY A 84 -3.79 12.01 8.35
C GLY A 84 -2.94 10.77 8.66
N VAL A 85 -1.65 10.93 8.98
CA VAL A 85 -0.74 9.80 9.27
C VAL A 85 -1.24 8.93 10.42
N SER A 86 -1.90 9.54 11.40
CA SER A 86 -2.55 8.83 12.51
C SER A 86 -3.56 7.78 12.05
N SER A 87 -4.24 8.00 10.91
CA SER A 87 -5.20 7.02 10.37
C SER A 87 -4.50 5.74 9.95
N VAL A 88 -3.38 5.87 9.25
CA VAL A 88 -2.60 4.74 8.76
C VAL A 88 -1.95 3.99 9.91
N ILE A 89 -1.37 4.71 10.89
CA ILE A 89 -0.73 4.09 12.05
C ILE A 89 -1.75 3.27 12.86
N VAL A 90 -2.94 3.83 13.12
CA VAL A 90 -3.99 3.14 13.89
C VAL A 90 -4.57 1.95 13.13
N GLY A 91 -4.72 2.06 11.80
CA GLY A 91 -5.25 0.98 10.96
C GLY A 91 -4.26 -0.16 10.70
N ALA A 92 -2.97 0.15 10.57
CA ALA A 92 -1.95 -0.80 10.12
C ALA A 92 -1.80 -1.99 11.07
N GLY A 93 -1.66 -1.76 12.38
CA GLY A 93 -1.45 -2.85 13.34
C GLY A 93 -2.54 -3.93 13.30
N PRO A 94 -3.82 -3.56 13.50
CA PRO A 94 -4.93 -4.51 13.42
C PRO A 94 -5.08 -5.18 12.04
N ALA A 95 -4.81 -4.45 10.94
CA ALA A 95 -4.88 -5.02 9.59
C ALA A 95 -3.84 -6.14 9.40
N HIS A 96 -2.60 -5.94 9.85
CA HIS A 96 -1.57 -6.98 9.82
C HIS A 96 -1.93 -8.18 10.70
N ALA A 97 -2.51 -7.95 11.88
CA ALA A 97 -2.97 -9.04 12.74
C ALA A 97 -4.04 -9.89 12.05
N VAL A 98 -5.00 -9.26 11.37
CA VAL A 98 -6.02 -9.96 10.58
C VAL A 98 -5.41 -10.68 9.39
N TYR A 99 -4.43 -10.09 8.71
CA TYR A 99 -3.72 -10.72 7.59
C TYR A 99 -3.09 -12.04 8.02
N PHE A 100 -2.18 -12.01 9.00
CA PHE A 100 -1.46 -13.21 9.44
C PHE A 100 -2.40 -14.24 10.06
N GLY A 101 -3.37 -13.81 10.87
CA GLY A 101 -4.35 -14.73 11.44
C GLY A 101 -5.19 -15.43 10.38
N THR A 102 -5.66 -14.69 9.36
CA THR A 102 -6.44 -15.27 8.26
C THR A 102 -5.56 -16.17 7.39
N TYR A 103 -4.31 -15.78 7.13
CA TYR A 103 -3.36 -16.57 6.35
C TYR A 103 -3.14 -17.94 7.00
N GLU A 104 -2.82 -17.99 8.30
CA GLU A 104 -2.57 -19.25 9.00
C GLU A 104 -3.82 -20.14 9.05
N ILE A 105 -4.99 -19.59 9.38
CA ILE A 105 -6.25 -20.34 9.43
C ILE A 105 -6.58 -20.95 8.07
N VAL A 106 -6.49 -20.16 6.99
CA VAL A 106 -6.83 -20.64 5.65
C VAL A 106 -5.79 -21.64 5.15
N LYS A 107 -4.52 -21.46 5.50
CA LYS A 107 -3.44 -22.39 5.14
C LYS A 107 -3.62 -23.74 5.82
N GLU A 108 -3.97 -23.73 7.11
CA GLU A 108 -4.28 -24.94 7.87
C GLU A 108 -5.51 -25.65 7.29
N MET A 109 -6.60 -24.92 7.03
CA MET A 109 -7.81 -25.48 6.43
C MET A 109 -7.60 -26.03 5.01
N ALA A 110 -6.70 -25.42 4.24
CA ALA A 110 -6.37 -25.87 2.88
C ALA A 110 -5.38 -27.05 2.85
N GLY A 111 -4.97 -27.57 4.02
CA GLY A 111 -4.02 -28.68 4.12
C GLY A 111 -2.57 -28.28 3.81
N GLY A 112 -2.25 -26.99 3.79
CA GLY A 112 -0.90 -26.49 3.50
C GLY A 112 0.14 -26.74 4.60
N ASN A 113 -0.28 -27.32 5.73
CA ASN A 113 0.56 -27.68 6.88
C ASN A 113 0.66 -29.21 7.08
N VAL A 114 0.11 -30.02 6.16
CA VAL A 114 -0.01 -31.48 6.33
C VAL A 114 1.26 -32.22 5.91
N ASP A 115 2.01 -31.68 4.94
CA ASP A 115 3.31 -32.19 4.49
C ASP A 115 4.31 -31.03 4.33
N ASP A 116 5.62 -31.26 4.50
CA ASP A 116 6.71 -30.28 4.22
C ASP A 116 6.83 -29.91 2.72
N GLY A 117 5.86 -30.30 1.89
CA GLY A 117 5.81 -30.03 0.46
C GLY A 117 5.40 -28.60 0.13
N HIS A 118 5.80 -28.11 -1.04
CA HIS A 118 5.32 -26.83 -1.55
C HIS A 118 3.86 -26.96 -2.02
N HIS A 119 2.94 -26.29 -1.32
CA HIS A 119 1.51 -26.23 -1.66
C HIS A 119 1.11 -24.84 -2.22
N PRO A 120 1.40 -24.54 -3.49
CA PRO A 120 1.20 -23.21 -4.06
C PRO A 120 -0.28 -22.77 -4.07
N LEU A 121 -1.22 -23.71 -4.23
CA LEU A 121 -2.65 -23.41 -4.18
C LEU A 121 -3.12 -23.04 -2.76
N ALA A 122 -2.63 -23.72 -1.73
CA ALA A 122 -2.94 -23.39 -0.34
C ALA A 122 -2.37 -22.02 0.02
N ALA A 123 -1.12 -21.73 -0.37
CA ALA A 123 -0.50 -20.42 -0.17
C ALA A 123 -1.26 -19.30 -0.91
N ALA A 124 -1.64 -19.53 -2.17
CA ALA A 124 -2.39 -18.55 -2.97
C ALA A 124 -3.78 -18.26 -2.39
N LEU A 125 -4.53 -19.29 -1.97
CA LEU A 125 -5.84 -19.13 -1.35
C LEU A 125 -5.74 -18.40 -0.01
N SER A 126 -4.71 -18.71 0.78
CA SER A 126 -4.44 -18.07 2.07
C SER A 126 -4.06 -16.60 1.90
N GLY A 127 -3.13 -16.29 0.99
CA GLY A 127 -2.73 -14.92 0.67
C GLY A 127 -3.89 -14.09 0.13
N ALA A 128 -4.71 -14.64 -0.76
CA ALA A 128 -5.89 -13.95 -1.28
C ALA A 128 -6.92 -13.66 -0.18
N SER A 129 -7.23 -14.66 0.66
CA SER A 129 -8.21 -14.51 1.74
C SER A 129 -7.72 -13.54 2.82
N ALA A 130 -6.43 -13.62 3.18
CA ALA A 130 -5.79 -12.70 4.11
C ALA A 130 -5.79 -11.25 3.60
N THR A 131 -5.50 -11.05 2.30
CA THR A 131 -5.53 -9.73 1.67
C THR A 131 -6.94 -9.14 1.72
N ILE A 132 -7.96 -9.93 1.36
CA ILE A 132 -9.37 -9.51 1.43
C ILE A 132 -9.75 -9.11 2.87
N ALA A 133 -9.45 -9.96 3.86
CA ALA A 133 -9.79 -9.68 5.25
C ALA A 133 -9.06 -8.45 5.81
N SER A 134 -7.76 -8.32 5.52
CA SER A 134 -6.94 -7.19 5.93
C SER A 134 -7.39 -5.88 5.29
N ASP A 135 -7.62 -5.88 3.97
CA ASP A 135 -8.10 -4.70 3.24
C ASP A 135 -9.49 -4.27 3.73
N ALA A 136 -10.36 -5.20 4.13
CA ALA A 136 -11.67 -4.87 4.71
C ALA A 136 -11.53 -4.07 6.03
N LEU A 137 -10.51 -4.37 6.84
CA LEU A 137 -10.22 -3.61 8.05
C LEU A 137 -9.55 -2.28 7.72
N MET A 138 -8.62 -2.26 6.76
CA MET A 138 -7.84 -1.07 6.40
C MET A 138 -8.66 -0.02 5.62
N ASN A 139 -9.66 -0.43 4.84
CA ASN A 139 -10.37 0.47 3.92
C ASN A 139 -11.02 1.70 4.59
N PRO A 140 -11.67 1.61 5.78
CA PRO A 140 -12.15 2.79 6.49
C PRO A 140 -11.04 3.79 6.85
N PHE A 141 -9.86 3.30 7.27
CA PHE A 141 -8.71 4.13 7.61
C PHE A 141 -8.11 4.80 6.36
N ASP A 142 -8.09 4.07 5.24
CA ASP A 142 -7.71 4.61 3.93
C ASP A 142 -8.65 5.74 3.49
N VAL A 143 -9.98 5.55 3.60
CA VAL A 143 -10.96 6.59 3.27
C VAL A 143 -10.74 7.85 4.11
N ILE A 144 -10.49 7.70 5.40
CA ILE A 144 -10.21 8.84 6.28
C ILE A 144 -8.88 9.50 5.91
N LYS A 145 -7.82 8.73 5.66
CA LYS A 145 -6.51 9.22 5.19
C LYS A 145 -6.69 10.12 3.97
N GLN A 146 -7.34 9.61 2.92
CA GLN A 146 -7.53 10.35 1.66
C GLN A 146 -8.30 11.67 1.88
N ARG A 147 -9.35 11.65 2.70
CA ARG A 147 -10.16 12.84 3.00
C ARG A 147 -9.41 13.88 3.84
N MET A 148 -8.52 13.45 4.73
CA MET A 148 -7.65 14.35 5.48
C MET A 148 -6.54 14.96 4.62
N GLN A 149 -6.06 14.24 3.60
CA GLN A 149 -4.98 14.68 2.71
C GLN A 149 -5.42 15.65 1.61
N VAL A 150 -6.73 15.77 1.33
CA VAL A 150 -7.25 16.77 0.38
C VAL A 150 -6.82 18.19 0.75
N HIS A 151 -6.42 18.98 -0.25
CA HIS A 151 -6.08 20.39 -0.06
C HIS A 151 -7.26 21.16 0.56
N GLY A 152 -6.98 22.00 1.56
CA GLY A 152 -8.02 22.74 2.27
C GLY A 152 -8.95 21.89 3.15
N SER A 153 -8.64 20.61 3.39
CA SER A 153 -9.49 19.72 4.18
C SER A 153 -9.78 20.28 5.58
N VAL A 154 -11.07 20.37 5.93
CA VAL A 154 -11.57 20.87 7.22
C VAL A 154 -11.30 19.93 8.38
N HIS A 155 -10.90 18.69 8.08
CA HIS A 155 -10.68 17.65 9.08
C HIS A 155 -9.29 17.77 9.71
N LYS A 156 -9.25 18.06 11.02
CA LYS A 156 -8.00 18.17 11.79
C LYS A 156 -7.63 16.90 12.53
N SER A 157 -8.59 16.02 12.80
CA SER A 157 -8.37 14.75 13.50
C SER A 157 -9.08 13.58 12.82
N LEU A 158 -8.53 12.38 13.03
CA LEU A 158 -9.09 11.10 12.59
C LEU A 158 -10.57 10.97 12.99
N MET A 159 -10.85 11.16 14.27
CA MET A 159 -12.19 10.95 14.84
C MET A 159 -13.21 11.97 14.31
N GLN A 160 -12.79 13.22 14.12
CA GLN A 160 -13.63 14.24 13.51
C GLN A 160 -13.98 13.86 12.07
N CYS A 161 -13.00 13.43 11.27
CA CYS A 161 -13.24 12.98 9.91
C CYS A 161 -14.20 11.79 9.88
N ALA A 162 -13.93 10.75 10.67
CA ALA A 162 -14.77 9.55 10.76
C ALA A 162 -16.22 9.91 11.13
N LYS A 163 -16.40 10.75 12.15
CA LYS A 163 -17.72 11.21 12.61
C LYS A 163 -18.45 12.02 11.54
N THR A 164 -17.75 12.91 10.82
CA THR A 164 -18.36 13.68 9.74
C THR A 164 -18.81 12.77 8.61
N VAL A 165 -17.93 11.90 8.10
CA VAL A 165 -18.24 10.97 7.00
C VAL A 165 -19.42 10.07 7.36
N TYR A 166 -19.41 9.49 8.57
CA TYR A 166 -20.51 8.66 9.06
C TYR A 166 -21.85 9.41 9.09
N ARG A 167 -21.85 10.67 9.57
CA ARG A 167 -23.07 11.48 9.67
C ARG A 167 -23.58 11.98 8.31
N THR A 168 -22.69 12.29 7.37
CA THR A 168 -23.07 12.92 6.10
C THR A 168 -23.35 11.90 4.99
N GLU A 169 -22.65 10.77 4.99
CA GLU A 169 -22.71 9.78 3.90
C GLU A 169 -23.02 8.35 4.36
N GLY A 170 -23.00 8.10 5.68
CA GLY A 170 -23.27 6.78 6.25
C GLY A 170 -22.10 5.79 6.15
N LEU A 171 -22.34 4.56 6.62
CA LEU A 171 -21.32 3.49 6.66
C LEU A 171 -20.83 3.06 5.28
N GLN A 172 -21.68 3.13 4.26
CA GLN A 172 -21.34 2.70 2.91
C GLN A 172 -20.18 3.52 2.32
N ALA A 173 -20.00 4.78 2.75
CA ALA A 173 -18.92 5.63 2.28
C ALA A 173 -17.53 5.06 2.62
N PHE A 174 -17.41 4.32 3.72
CA PHE A 174 -16.15 3.70 4.13
C PHE A 174 -15.80 2.45 3.34
N TYR A 175 -16.73 1.87 2.58
CA TYR A 175 -16.54 0.60 1.85
C TYR A 175 -16.82 0.71 0.36
N LEU A 176 -17.23 1.88 -0.14
CA LEU A 176 -17.55 2.07 -1.55
C LEU A 176 -16.38 1.78 -2.49
N SER A 177 -15.16 2.13 -2.08
CA SER A 177 -13.94 1.88 -2.85
C SER A 177 -13.38 0.47 -2.66
N TYR A 178 -13.95 -0.35 -1.77
CA TYR A 178 -13.38 -1.65 -1.42
C TYR A 178 -13.29 -2.61 -2.61
N PRO A 179 -14.33 -2.80 -3.45
CA PRO A 179 -14.22 -3.63 -4.66
C PRO A 179 -13.14 -3.11 -5.63
N THR A 180 -13.05 -1.79 -5.80
CA THR A 180 -12.02 -1.16 -6.63
C THR A 180 -10.62 -1.38 -6.07
N THR A 181 -10.49 -1.36 -4.74
CA THR A 181 -9.22 -1.61 -4.05
C THR A 181 -8.76 -3.03 -4.32
N LEU A 182 -9.62 -4.03 -4.16
CA LEU A 182 -9.28 -5.43 -4.49
C LEU A 182 -8.91 -5.61 -5.97
N CYS A 183 -9.68 -5.00 -6.89
CA CYS A 183 -9.37 -5.03 -8.32
C CYS A 183 -8.02 -4.36 -8.66
N MET A 184 -7.50 -3.49 -7.80
CA MET A 184 -6.18 -2.86 -7.96
C MET A 184 -5.07 -3.68 -7.29
N THR A 185 -5.29 -4.14 -6.05
CA THR A 185 -4.30 -4.84 -5.24
C THR A 185 -3.88 -6.14 -5.92
N VAL A 186 -4.83 -6.94 -6.41
CA VAL A 186 -4.51 -8.24 -7.03
C VAL A 186 -3.61 -8.10 -8.26
N PRO A 187 -3.92 -7.26 -9.28
CA PRO A 187 -3.00 -7.03 -10.39
C PRO A 187 -1.67 -6.40 -9.98
N PHE A 188 -1.66 -5.52 -8.96
CA PHE A 188 -0.43 -4.90 -8.47
C PHE A 188 0.53 -5.95 -7.93
N THR A 189 0.05 -6.78 -7.00
CA THR A 189 0.84 -7.84 -6.37
C THR A 189 1.33 -8.84 -7.42
N ALA A 190 0.44 -9.34 -8.28
CA ALA A 190 0.82 -10.30 -9.33
C ALA A 190 1.88 -9.74 -10.28
N THR A 191 1.72 -8.49 -10.73
CA THR A 191 2.70 -7.85 -11.62
C THR A 191 4.03 -7.61 -10.93
N GLN A 192 3.99 -7.20 -9.65
CA GLN A 192 5.20 -6.96 -8.87
C GLN A 192 5.98 -8.26 -8.68
N PHE A 193 5.33 -9.38 -8.34
CA PHE A 193 6.01 -10.66 -8.19
C PHE A 193 6.69 -11.12 -9.49
N VAL A 194 5.95 -11.12 -10.60
CA VAL A 194 6.48 -11.53 -11.91
C VAL A 194 7.65 -10.63 -12.35
N ALA A 195 7.51 -9.32 -12.16
CA ALA A 195 8.57 -8.37 -12.48
C ALA A 195 9.79 -8.54 -11.56
N TYR A 196 9.57 -8.77 -10.27
CA TYR A 196 10.64 -8.97 -9.29
C TYR A 196 11.45 -10.23 -9.61
N GLU A 197 10.78 -11.36 -9.87
CA GLU A 197 11.43 -12.61 -10.23
C GLU A 197 12.28 -12.44 -11.50
N SER A 198 11.72 -11.79 -12.53
CA SER A 198 12.42 -11.54 -13.79
C SER A 198 13.64 -10.62 -13.60
N ILE A 199 13.50 -9.53 -12.86
CA ILE A 199 14.57 -8.55 -12.63
C ILE A 199 15.65 -9.14 -11.72
N SER A 200 15.26 -9.87 -10.67
CA SER A 200 16.17 -10.52 -9.74
C SER A 200 17.02 -11.58 -10.43
N LYS A 201 16.43 -12.40 -11.32
CA LYS A 201 17.18 -13.40 -12.14
C LYS A 201 18.25 -12.77 -13.02
N VAL A 202 17.99 -11.57 -13.57
CA VAL A 202 18.96 -10.85 -14.41
C VAL A 202 20.05 -10.18 -13.57
N MET A 203 19.68 -9.62 -12.42
CA MET A 203 20.61 -8.84 -11.58
C MET A 203 21.48 -9.71 -10.66
N ASN A 204 20.96 -10.86 -10.22
CA ASN A 204 21.64 -11.81 -9.35
C ASN A 204 21.62 -13.23 -9.94
N PRO A 205 22.38 -13.47 -11.04
CA PRO A 205 22.43 -14.78 -11.67
C PRO A 205 23.11 -15.85 -10.80
N LYS A 206 23.84 -15.46 -9.74
CA LYS A 206 24.52 -16.38 -8.83
C LYS A 206 23.66 -16.81 -7.63
N GLY A 207 22.53 -16.14 -7.39
CA GLY A 207 21.66 -16.43 -6.24
C GLY A 207 22.27 -16.08 -4.88
N GLU A 208 23.34 -15.28 -4.85
CA GLU A 208 23.97 -14.85 -3.59
C GLU A 208 23.13 -13.78 -2.90
N TYR A 209 23.04 -13.80 -1.57
CA TYR A 209 22.26 -12.79 -0.85
C TYR A 209 22.91 -11.40 -0.96
N ASP A 210 22.26 -10.49 -1.69
CA ASP A 210 22.67 -9.09 -1.83
C ASP A 210 21.49 -8.14 -1.55
N PRO A 211 21.47 -7.47 -0.38
CA PRO A 211 20.47 -6.47 -0.03
C PRO A 211 20.25 -5.37 -1.08
N PHE A 212 21.31 -4.96 -1.77
CA PHE A 212 21.22 -3.89 -2.76
C PHE A 212 20.45 -4.36 -4.00
N THR A 213 20.77 -5.55 -4.51
CA THR A 213 20.02 -6.19 -5.59
C THR A 213 18.56 -6.39 -5.22
N HIS A 214 18.25 -6.81 -3.98
CA HIS A 214 16.86 -6.94 -3.53
C HIS A 214 16.11 -5.61 -3.52
N CYS A 215 16.70 -4.55 -2.95
CA CYS A 215 16.07 -3.24 -2.91
C CYS A 215 15.84 -2.67 -4.32
N MET A 216 16.82 -2.85 -5.22
CA MET A 216 16.74 -2.33 -6.58
C MET A 216 15.77 -3.16 -7.45
N ALA A 217 15.81 -4.49 -7.37
CA ALA A 217 14.86 -5.36 -8.06
C ALA A 217 13.43 -5.14 -7.57
N GLY A 218 13.22 -5.08 -6.24
CA GLY A 218 11.92 -4.79 -5.64
C GLY A 218 11.41 -3.39 -5.99
N GLY A 219 12.29 -2.39 -5.97
CA GLY A 219 11.96 -1.02 -6.36
C GLY A 219 11.55 -0.90 -7.83
N LEU A 220 12.30 -1.53 -8.75
CA LEU A 220 11.99 -1.52 -10.19
C LEU A 220 10.72 -2.31 -10.51
N ALA A 221 10.54 -3.48 -9.89
CA ALA A 221 9.35 -4.29 -10.03
C ALA A 221 8.10 -3.56 -9.53
N GLY A 222 8.17 -2.95 -8.35
CA GLY A 222 7.08 -2.17 -7.79
C GLY A 222 6.81 -0.88 -8.58
N ALA A 223 7.83 -0.25 -9.15
CA ALA A 223 7.66 0.88 -10.08
C ALA A 223 6.90 0.47 -11.36
N PHE A 224 7.24 -0.69 -11.93
CA PHE A 224 6.54 -1.24 -13.09
C PHE A 224 5.08 -1.60 -12.77
N ALA A 225 4.85 -2.31 -11.66
CA ALA A 225 3.50 -2.63 -11.18
C ALA A 225 2.69 -1.37 -10.86
N ALA A 226 3.33 -0.34 -10.29
CA ALA A 226 2.72 0.96 -10.05
C ALA A 226 2.32 1.65 -11.36
N GLY A 227 3.16 1.62 -12.40
CA GLY A 227 2.81 2.15 -13.71
C GLY A 227 1.52 1.52 -14.26
N ILE A 228 1.46 0.18 -14.31
CA ILE A 228 0.33 -0.58 -14.88
C ILE A 228 -0.97 -0.35 -14.11
N THR A 229 -0.90 -0.30 -12.79
CA THR A 229 -2.10 -0.21 -11.94
C THR A 229 -2.53 1.22 -11.63
N THR A 230 -1.83 2.24 -12.13
CA THR A 230 -2.17 3.65 -11.87
C THR A 230 -3.60 4.02 -12.26
N PRO A 231 -4.16 3.55 -13.40
CA PRO A 231 -5.55 3.85 -13.75
C PRO A 231 -6.56 3.42 -12.68
N LEU A 232 -6.36 2.27 -12.05
CA LEU A 232 -7.24 1.75 -11.00
C LEU A 232 -7.08 2.53 -9.70
N ASP A 233 -5.85 2.95 -9.38
CA ASP A 233 -5.53 3.78 -8.21
C ASP A 233 -6.16 5.18 -8.31
N VAL A 234 -6.20 5.77 -9.50
CA VAL A 234 -6.94 7.03 -9.74
C VAL A 234 -8.44 6.84 -9.52
N VAL A 235 -9.02 5.73 -9.99
CA VAL A 235 -10.45 5.43 -9.77
C VAL A 235 -10.74 5.21 -8.27
N LYS A 236 -9.88 4.45 -7.57
CA LYS A 236 -9.96 4.26 -6.11
C LYS A 236 -9.96 5.61 -5.40
N THR A 237 -9.00 6.48 -5.74
CA THR A 237 -8.85 7.80 -5.13
C THR A 237 -10.09 8.67 -5.34
N LEU A 238 -10.64 8.72 -6.57
CA LEU A 238 -11.86 9.46 -6.86
C LEU A 238 -13.04 8.97 -5.98
N LEU A 239 -13.22 7.65 -5.86
CA LEU A 239 -14.28 7.09 -5.02
C LEU A 239 -14.08 7.41 -3.52
N GLN A 240 -12.84 7.42 -3.04
CA GLN A 240 -12.52 7.71 -1.63
C GLN A 240 -12.70 9.20 -1.28
N THR A 241 -12.45 10.10 -2.23
CA THR A 241 -12.56 11.55 -2.03
C THR A 241 -13.86 12.16 -2.55
N ARG A 242 -14.75 11.39 -3.18
CA ARG A 242 -15.97 11.90 -3.83
C ARG A 242 -16.86 12.78 -2.95
N GLY A 243 -16.91 12.51 -1.64
CA GLY A 243 -17.74 13.27 -0.69
C GLY A 243 -17.30 14.72 -0.51
N LEU A 244 -16.07 15.04 -0.93
CA LEU A 244 -15.51 16.38 -0.91
C LEU A 244 -15.68 17.10 -2.26
N ALA A 245 -16.09 16.40 -3.32
CA ALA A 245 -16.22 16.97 -4.65
C ALA A 245 -17.28 18.08 -4.72
N GLU A 246 -16.98 19.13 -5.48
CA GLU A 246 -17.92 20.22 -5.74
C GLU A 246 -19.01 19.79 -6.73
N SER A 247 -18.69 18.91 -7.68
CA SER A 247 -19.65 18.42 -8.66
C SER A 247 -20.55 17.33 -8.08
N GLU A 248 -21.86 17.51 -8.26
CA GLU A 248 -22.87 16.54 -7.83
C GLU A 248 -22.69 15.18 -8.51
N GLU A 249 -22.24 15.19 -9.76
CA GLU A 249 -21.93 13.98 -10.52
C GLU A 249 -20.84 13.13 -9.83
N ILE A 250 -19.75 13.76 -9.36
CA ILE A 250 -18.69 13.03 -8.65
C ILE A 250 -19.21 12.58 -7.29
N ARG A 251 -19.93 13.44 -6.53
CA ARG A 251 -20.46 13.07 -5.20
C ARG A 251 -21.37 11.85 -5.24
N SER A 252 -22.20 11.72 -6.28
CA SER A 252 -23.18 10.64 -6.41
C SER A 252 -22.63 9.37 -7.04
N VAL A 253 -21.40 9.40 -7.61
CA VAL A 253 -20.83 8.26 -8.33
C VAL A 253 -20.70 7.01 -7.46
N ARG A 254 -21.09 5.85 -8.00
CA ARG A 254 -20.96 4.55 -7.34
C ARG A 254 -20.30 3.56 -8.27
N GLY A 255 -19.31 2.84 -7.75
CA GLY A 255 -18.65 1.75 -8.45
C GLY A 255 -17.56 2.19 -9.45
N LEU A 256 -16.71 1.22 -9.77
CA LEU A 256 -15.51 1.36 -10.59
C LEU A 256 -15.79 1.93 -11.99
N PHE A 257 -16.74 1.32 -12.71
CA PHE A 257 -16.98 1.66 -14.12
C PHE A 257 -17.57 3.06 -14.29
N ASN A 258 -18.50 3.47 -13.41
CA ASN A 258 -19.08 4.82 -13.45
C ASN A 258 -18.03 5.88 -13.13
N ALA A 259 -17.17 5.62 -12.14
CA ALA A 259 -16.05 6.50 -11.83
C ALA A 259 -15.07 6.60 -13.00
N ALA A 260 -14.70 5.48 -13.64
CA ALA A 260 -13.86 5.48 -14.83
C ALA A 260 -14.51 6.27 -15.99
N ALA A 261 -15.82 6.13 -16.21
CA ALA A 261 -16.55 6.88 -17.23
C ALA A 261 -16.50 8.40 -16.99
N ILE A 262 -16.68 8.85 -15.73
CA ILE A 262 -16.55 10.27 -15.35
C ILE A 262 -15.13 10.78 -15.62
N ILE A 263 -14.10 10.02 -15.24
CA ILE A 263 -12.70 10.40 -15.45
C ILE A 263 -12.43 10.58 -16.94
N LYS A 264 -12.83 9.62 -17.76
CA LYS A 264 -12.68 9.69 -19.22
C LYS A 264 -13.41 10.89 -19.81
N ARG A 265 -14.62 11.19 -19.34
CA ARG A 265 -15.44 12.29 -19.84
C ARG A 265 -14.91 13.66 -19.47
N GLN A 266 -14.49 13.86 -18.21
CA GLN A 266 -14.08 15.16 -17.69
C GLN A 266 -12.59 15.46 -17.91
N PHE A 267 -11.72 14.44 -17.91
CA PHE A 267 -10.26 14.61 -17.93
C PHE A 267 -9.56 13.83 -19.06
N GLY A 268 -10.32 13.12 -19.89
CA GLY A 268 -9.77 12.30 -20.96
C GLY A 268 -8.92 11.13 -20.46
N TRP A 269 -8.16 10.53 -21.38
CA TRP A 269 -7.27 9.40 -21.06
C TRP A 269 -6.10 9.79 -20.16
N ALA A 270 -5.64 11.04 -20.26
CA ALA A 270 -4.59 11.57 -19.38
C ALA A 270 -5.01 11.61 -17.90
N GLY A 271 -6.32 11.70 -17.62
CA GLY A 271 -6.86 11.65 -16.26
C GLY A 271 -6.46 10.39 -15.50
N PHE A 272 -6.39 9.24 -16.17
CA PHE A 272 -6.02 7.94 -15.56
C PHE A 272 -4.53 7.82 -15.21
N LEU A 273 -3.67 8.69 -15.74
CA LEU A 273 -2.22 8.67 -15.49
C LEU A 273 -1.80 9.73 -14.47
N ARG A 274 -2.76 10.48 -13.90
CA ARG A 274 -2.49 11.48 -12.87
C ARG A 274 -1.89 10.82 -11.64
N GLY A 275 -0.83 11.44 -11.10
CA GLY A 275 -0.08 10.91 -9.97
C GLY A 275 0.80 9.69 -10.28
N MET A 276 0.95 9.26 -11.55
CA MET A 276 1.83 8.14 -11.90
C MET A 276 3.29 8.38 -11.47
N ARG A 277 3.82 9.58 -11.75
CA ARG A 277 5.21 9.94 -11.41
C ARG A 277 5.53 9.83 -9.91
N PRO A 278 4.78 10.49 -8.99
CA PRO A 278 5.03 10.32 -7.57
C PRO A 278 4.93 8.86 -7.14
N ARG A 279 3.97 8.10 -7.69
CA ARG A 279 3.78 6.68 -7.35
C ARG A 279 4.97 5.81 -7.77
N ILE A 280 5.54 6.04 -8.95
CA ILE A 280 6.72 5.30 -9.42
C ILE A 280 7.96 5.66 -8.59
N ILE A 281 8.14 6.96 -8.31
CA ILE A 281 9.31 7.46 -7.56
C ILE A 281 9.26 7.00 -6.10
N SER A 282 8.07 6.88 -5.51
CA SER A 282 7.91 6.45 -4.11
C SER A 282 8.26 4.99 -3.87
N THR A 283 8.20 4.13 -4.88
CA THR A 283 8.29 2.68 -4.68
C THR A 283 9.67 2.25 -4.18
N MET A 284 10.76 2.70 -4.81
CA MET A 284 12.12 2.28 -4.41
C MET A 284 12.47 2.72 -2.98
N PRO A 285 12.26 4.00 -2.56
CA PRO A 285 12.48 4.40 -1.17
C PRO A 285 11.58 3.64 -0.18
N SER A 286 10.31 3.43 -0.51
CA SER A 286 9.37 2.65 0.32
C SER A 286 9.89 1.24 0.56
N THR A 287 10.27 0.52 -0.51
CA THR A 287 10.85 -0.82 -0.41
C THR A 287 12.11 -0.85 0.46
N ALA A 288 13.03 0.11 0.26
CA ALA A 288 14.27 0.17 1.03
C ALA A 288 14.02 0.44 2.53
N ILE A 289 13.09 1.35 2.86
CA ILE A 289 12.74 1.68 4.25
C ILE A 289 12.04 0.49 4.92
N CYS A 290 11.07 -0.14 4.26
CA CYS A 290 10.37 -1.31 4.77
C CYS A 290 11.36 -2.42 5.09
N TRP A 291 12.24 -2.74 4.13
CA TRP A 291 13.26 -3.77 4.27
C TRP A 291 14.22 -3.48 5.42
N THR A 292 14.81 -2.28 5.45
CA THR A 292 15.77 -1.89 6.49
C THR A 292 15.12 -1.92 7.87
N SER A 293 13.88 -1.43 7.99
CA SER A 293 13.14 -1.41 9.25
C SER A 293 12.80 -2.83 9.73
N TYR A 294 12.49 -3.73 8.81
CA TYR A 294 12.22 -5.13 9.12
C TYR A 294 13.48 -5.87 9.61
N GLU A 295 14.62 -5.69 8.94
CA GLU A 295 15.89 -6.28 9.38
C GLU A 295 16.34 -5.75 10.74
N MET A 296 16.21 -4.44 10.97
CA MET A 296 16.51 -3.83 12.28
C MET A 296 15.61 -4.39 13.38
N ALA A 297 14.31 -4.55 13.12
CA ALA A 297 13.37 -5.11 14.09
C ALA A 297 13.71 -6.57 14.43
N LYS A 298 14.03 -7.39 13.41
CA LYS A 298 14.47 -8.78 13.63
C LYS A 298 15.77 -8.85 14.44
N ALA A 299 16.76 -8.03 14.10
CA ALA A 299 18.03 -7.98 14.81
C ALA A 299 17.84 -7.60 16.29
N TYR A 300 16.96 -6.63 16.57
CA TYR A 300 16.60 -6.24 17.92
C TYR A 300 15.92 -7.38 18.69
N PHE A 301 14.90 -8.03 18.11
CA PHE A 301 14.23 -9.14 18.79
C PHE A 301 15.17 -10.33 19.05
N LYS A 302 16.09 -10.61 18.13
CA LYS A 302 17.13 -11.62 18.35
C LYS A 302 18.00 -11.29 19.55
N SER A 303 18.43 -10.03 19.69
CA SER A 303 19.24 -9.59 20.83
C SER A 303 18.52 -9.64 22.19
N LEU A 304 17.18 -9.72 22.20
CA LEU A 304 16.40 -9.92 23.44
C LEU A 304 16.19 -11.40 23.78
N SER A 305 16.34 -12.30 22.82
CA SER A 305 16.20 -13.75 23.01
C SER A 305 17.51 -14.46 23.40
N GLU A 306 18.64 -13.73 23.33
CA GLU A 306 19.96 -14.14 23.82
C GLU A 306 20.20 -13.63 25.24
#